data_AF-A0A7S2PZL1-F1
#
_entry.id   AF-A0A7S2PZL1-F1
#
_cell.length_a   1.000
_cell.length_b   1.000
_cell.length_c   1.000
_cell.angle_alpha   90.00
_cell.angle_beta   90.00
_cell.angle_gamma   90.00
#
_symmetry.space_group_name_H-M   'P 1'
#
loop_
_entity.id
_entity.type
_entity.pdbx_description
1 polymer ?
#
loop_
_entity_poly.entity_id
_entity_poly.type
_entity_poly.pdbx_seq_one_letter_code
_entity_poly.pdbx_strand_id
1 'polypeptide(L)'
;NIKTYSAAISACERGRNWRGALALLAEMERVRIDPNVVTFSSAISACEKAGRWLLSLDLFQEMRCRDAEPNTFTYSALISACAGAHFWELALGFLAEMRRHELAPNVVTYSAAMCACQRNWQWQRALHMLAEMRSDGLTPNAVSYTVAISACAQGGLWRDALGMLAEMRGRQATPTAVTYVEAMDVCSHYGPWHLALGLLTEMQEHGIRHCAVQLGDSDMGLGGQM
;
A
#
# COMPACT_ATOMS: atom_id res chain seq x y z
N ASN A 1 -29.22 18.45 4.12
CA ASN A 1 -29.58 17.40 3.14
C ASN A 1 -28.41 16.43 3.05
N ILE A 2 -28.65 15.11 2.99
CA ILE A 2 -27.63 14.05 2.97
C ILE A 2 -26.56 14.25 1.88
N LYS A 3 -26.95 14.73 0.69
CA LYS A 3 -26.01 15.01 -0.42
C LYS A 3 -25.01 16.12 -0.09
N THR A 4 -25.42 17.08 0.73
CA THR A 4 -24.57 18.21 1.15
C THR A 4 -23.51 17.74 2.13
N TYR A 5 -23.89 16.91 3.10
CA TYR A 5 -22.96 16.32 4.06
C TYR A 5 -22.01 15.32 3.40
N SER A 6 -22.51 14.46 2.50
CA SER A 6 -21.65 13.52 1.78
C SER A 6 -20.59 14.25 0.94
N ALA A 7 -20.96 15.34 0.27
CA ALA A 7 -20.03 16.17 -0.48
C ALA A 7 -19.00 16.87 0.42
N ALA A 8 -19.43 17.37 1.59
CA ALA A 8 -18.53 18.00 2.57
C ALA A 8 -17.53 16.99 3.15
N ILE A 9 -17.97 15.78 3.47
CA ILE A 9 -17.11 14.71 3.99
C ILE A 9 -16.15 14.20 2.90
N SER A 10 -16.61 14.08 1.65
CA SER A 10 -15.73 13.81 0.50
C SER A 10 -14.70 14.92 0.26
N ALA A 11 -15.02 16.17 0.61
CA ALA A 11 -14.04 17.26 0.58
C ALA A 11 -13.04 17.15 1.73
N CYS A 12 -13.47 16.78 2.94
CA CYS A 12 -12.59 16.48 4.07
C CYS A 12 -11.62 15.32 3.76
N GLU A 13 -12.08 14.28 3.06
CA GLU A 13 -11.25 13.18 2.58
C GLU A 13 -10.11 13.67 1.68
N ARG A 14 -10.42 14.54 0.71
CA ARG A 14 -9.42 15.16 -0.18
C ARG A 14 -8.46 16.08 0.59
N GLY A 15 -8.96 16.79 1.59
CA GLY A 15 -8.17 17.65 2.48
C GLY A 15 -7.43 16.93 3.60
N ARG A 16 -7.50 15.58 3.67
CA ARG A 16 -6.97 14.76 4.78
C ARG A 16 -7.44 15.22 6.18
N ASN A 17 -8.59 15.88 6.24
CA ASN A 17 -9.15 16.43 7.47
C ASN A 17 -10.10 15.42 8.13
N TRP A 18 -9.52 14.38 8.72
CA TRP A 18 -10.27 13.33 9.42
C TRP A 18 -11.13 13.88 10.57
N ARG A 19 -10.66 14.92 11.27
CA ARG A 19 -11.42 15.58 12.35
C ARG A 19 -12.70 16.24 11.81
N GLY A 20 -12.59 16.94 10.69
CA GLY A 20 -13.75 17.54 10.02
C GLY A 20 -14.73 16.47 9.53
N ALA A 21 -14.23 15.37 8.97
CA ALA A 21 -15.08 14.25 8.54
C ALA A 21 -15.88 13.64 9.71
N LEU A 22 -15.23 13.40 10.87
CA LEU A 22 -15.89 12.89 12.07
C LEU A 22 -16.86 13.90 12.68
N ALA A 23 -16.51 15.19 12.72
CA ALA A 23 -17.40 16.23 13.22
C ALA A 23 -18.67 16.33 12.38
N LEU A 24 -18.55 16.25 11.05
CA LEU A 24 -19.70 16.24 10.14
C LEU A 24 -20.55 14.98 10.30
N LEU A 25 -19.95 13.81 10.54
CA LEU A 25 -20.68 12.58 10.87
C LEU A 25 -21.48 12.71 12.17
N ALA A 26 -20.86 13.20 13.24
CA ALA A 26 -21.53 13.44 14.51
C ALA A 26 -22.63 14.50 14.40
N GLU A 27 -22.45 15.51 13.54
CA GLU A 27 -23.48 16.49 13.25
C GLU A 27 -24.68 15.88 12.51
N MET A 28 -24.45 14.98 11.55
CA MET A 28 -25.51 14.25 10.86
C MET A 28 -26.41 13.49 11.85
N GLU A 29 -25.80 12.81 12.83
CA GLU A 29 -26.53 12.13 13.91
C GLU A 29 -27.35 13.11 14.74
N ARG A 30 -26.77 14.25 15.11
CA ARG A 30 -27.46 15.28 15.90
C ARG A 30 -28.66 15.88 15.17
N VAL A 31 -28.58 15.96 13.84
CA VAL A 31 -29.65 16.46 12.96
C VAL A 31 -30.61 15.33 12.53
N ARG A 32 -30.39 14.09 13.00
CA ARG A 32 -31.17 12.88 12.66
C ARG A 32 -31.20 12.59 11.15
N ILE A 33 -30.07 12.78 10.49
CA ILE A 33 -29.85 12.37 9.10
C ILE A 33 -28.99 11.11 9.14
N ASP A 34 -29.54 10.00 8.66
CA ASP A 34 -28.81 8.73 8.65
C ASP A 34 -27.62 8.80 7.67
N PRO A 35 -26.39 8.54 8.14
CA PRO A 35 -25.23 8.42 7.26
C PRO A 35 -25.41 7.23 6.31
N ASN A 36 -25.08 7.42 5.04
CA ASN A 36 -25.09 6.34 4.07
C ASN A 36 -23.68 5.76 3.86
N VAL A 37 -23.61 4.72 3.01
CA VAL A 37 -22.36 4.06 2.62
C VAL A 37 -21.29 5.05 2.16
N VAL A 38 -21.66 6.06 1.36
CA VAL A 38 -20.71 7.06 0.83
C VAL A 38 -20.13 7.93 1.96
N THR A 39 -20.98 8.36 2.89
CA THR A 39 -20.55 9.17 4.03
C THR A 39 -19.55 8.41 4.91
N PHE A 40 -19.86 7.17 5.27
CA PHE A 40 -18.96 6.33 6.05
C PHE A 40 -17.68 6.00 5.28
N SER A 41 -17.79 5.61 4.02
CA SER A 41 -16.64 5.21 3.21
C SER A 41 -15.63 6.35 3.04
N SER A 42 -16.12 7.59 2.80
CA SER A 42 -15.25 8.77 2.74
C SER A 42 -14.64 9.14 4.09
N ALA A 43 -15.37 8.99 5.21
CA ALA A 43 -14.81 9.23 6.55
C ALA A 43 -13.73 8.19 6.93
N ILE A 44 -13.95 6.92 6.59
CA ILE A 44 -12.98 5.84 6.77
C ILE A 44 -11.72 6.12 5.94
N SER A 45 -11.87 6.54 4.68
CA SER A 45 -10.72 6.93 3.83
C SER A 45 -10.00 8.19 4.35
N ALA A 46 -10.73 9.16 4.91
CA ALA A 46 -10.12 10.33 5.53
C ALA A 46 -9.25 9.93 6.74
N CYS A 47 -9.72 8.98 7.55
CA CYS A 47 -8.97 8.42 8.68
C CYS A 47 -7.75 7.60 8.21
N GLU A 48 -7.91 6.79 7.16
CA GLU A 48 -6.82 6.02 6.54
C GLU A 48 -5.69 6.94 6.07
N LYS A 49 -6.00 7.98 5.28
CA LYS A 49 -5.03 8.97 4.79
C LYS A 49 -4.35 9.75 5.92
N ALA A 50 -4.94 9.78 7.11
CA ALA A 50 -4.39 10.42 8.31
C ALA A 50 -3.63 9.44 9.22
N GLY A 51 -3.48 8.17 8.83
CA GLY A 51 -2.82 7.13 9.62
C GLY A 51 -3.62 6.69 10.86
N ARG A 52 -4.91 7.02 10.92
CA ARG A 52 -5.79 6.73 12.06
C ARG A 52 -6.53 5.40 11.89
N TRP A 53 -5.78 4.31 11.83
CA TRP A 53 -6.32 2.98 11.56
C TRP A 53 -7.38 2.52 12.56
N LEU A 54 -7.21 2.78 13.87
CA LEU A 54 -8.21 2.45 14.90
C LEU A 54 -9.55 3.13 14.62
N LEU A 55 -9.53 4.43 14.31
CA LEU A 55 -10.76 5.18 13.98
C LEU A 55 -11.40 4.66 12.69
N SER A 56 -10.60 4.23 11.70
CA SER A 56 -11.14 3.57 10.50
C SER A 56 -11.88 2.27 10.84
N LEU A 57 -11.38 1.48 11.80
CA LEU A 57 -12.04 0.25 12.26
C LEU A 57 -13.32 0.54 13.07
N ASP A 58 -13.27 1.53 13.96
CA ASP A 58 -14.43 1.94 14.76
C ASP A 58 -15.58 2.40 13.86
N LEU A 59 -15.27 3.24 12.85
CA LEU A 59 -16.23 3.70 11.85
C LEU A 59 -16.79 2.54 11.00
N PHE A 60 -15.98 1.52 10.72
CA PHE A 60 -16.45 0.34 9.99
C PHE A 60 -17.41 -0.51 10.81
N GLN A 61 -17.16 -0.68 12.11
CA GLN A 61 -18.09 -1.37 13.00
C GLN A 61 -19.39 -0.57 13.15
N GLU A 62 -19.30 0.75 13.28
CA GLU A 62 -20.47 1.63 13.32
C GLU A 62 -21.29 1.55 12.02
N MET A 63 -20.63 1.54 10.86
CA MET A 63 -21.26 1.35 9.56
C MET A 63 -22.05 0.03 9.50
N ARG A 64 -21.48 -1.07 10.02
CA ARG A 64 -22.15 -2.38 10.11
C ARG A 64 -23.33 -2.38 11.06
N CYS A 65 -23.20 -1.75 12.23
CA CYS A 65 -24.28 -1.64 13.22
C CYS A 65 -25.47 -0.83 12.71
N ARG A 66 -25.27 0.01 11.68
CA ARG A 66 -26.32 0.81 11.03
C ARG A 66 -26.83 0.19 9.73
N ASP A 67 -26.55 -1.09 9.49
CA ASP A 67 -26.94 -1.82 8.27
C ASP A 67 -26.50 -1.14 6.96
N ALA A 68 -25.45 -0.31 7.00
CA ALA A 68 -24.85 0.27 5.82
C ALA A 68 -23.85 -0.73 5.23
N GLU A 69 -24.18 -1.33 4.08
CA GLU A 69 -23.36 -2.37 3.48
C GLU A 69 -22.00 -1.83 3.00
N PRO A 70 -20.87 -2.40 3.48
CA PRO A 70 -19.55 -2.04 3.01
C PRO A 70 -19.37 -2.37 1.53
N ASN A 71 -18.71 -1.48 0.80
CA ASN A 71 -18.38 -1.70 -0.61
C ASN A 71 -16.86 -1.88 -0.80
N THR A 72 -16.44 -2.12 -2.06
CA THR A 72 -15.02 -2.25 -2.43
C THR A 72 -14.16 -1.08 -1.97
N PHE A 73 -14.70 0.15 -1.95
CA PHE A 73 -13.96 1.32 -1.49
C PHE A 73 -13.73 1.29 0.01
N THR A 74 -14.73 0.94 0.81
CA THR A 74 -14.61 0.76 2.27
C THR A 74 -13.53 -0.27 2.61
N TYR A 75 -13.59 -1.46 2.01
CA TYR A 75 -12.57 -2.50 2.25
C TYR A 75 -11.17 -2.07 1.80
N SER A 76 -11.04 -1.41 0.65
CA SER A 76 -9.74 -0.92 0.17
C SER A 76 -9.12 0.12 1.11
N ALA A 77 -9.95 1.00 1.70
CA ALA A 77 -9.50 1.95 2.72
C ALA A 77 -9.09 1.24 4.02
N LEU A 78 -9.83 0.24 4.48
CA LEU A 78 -9.46 -0.52 5.69
C LEU A 78 -8.15 -1.28 5.52
N ILE A 79 -7.97 -1.94 4.38
CA ILE A 79 -6.75 -2.68 4.05
C ILE A 79 -5.56 -1.71 3.99
N SER A 80 -5.73 -0.54 3.37
CA SER A 80 -4.69 0.51 3.31
C SER A 80 -4.34 1.05 4.70
N ALA A 81 -5.35 1.28 5.56
CA ALA A 81 -5.14 1.71 6.93
C ALA A 81 -4.36 0.67 7.74
N CYS A 82 -4.73 -0.61 7.62
CA CYS A 82 -4.01 -1.71 8.26
C CYS A 82 -2.58 -1.86 7.73
N ALA A 83 -2.37 -1.68 6.43
CA ALA A 83 -1.06 -1.70 5.79
C ALA A 83 -0.13 -0.57 6.28
N GLY A 84 -0.69 0.60 6.59
CA GLY A 84 0.04 1.71 7.21
C GLY A 84 0.37 1.46 8.69
N ALA A 85 -0.43 0.65 9.38
CA ALA A 85 -0.25 0.31 10.79
C ALA A 85 0.53 -1.00 11.02
N HIS A 86 1.09 -1.60 9.96
CA HIS A 86 1.82 -2.87 9.99
C HIS A 86 1.00 -4.11 10.41
N PHE A 87 -0.34 -4.03 10.46
CA PHE A 87 -1.20 -5.18 10.76
C PHE A 87 -1.56 -5.96 9.49
N TRP A 88 -0.60 -6.71 8.97
CA TRP A 88 -0.78 -7.46 7.73
C TRP A 88 -1.82 -8.59 7.83
N GLU A 89 -1.92 -9.28 8.96
CA GLU A 89 -2.93 -10.33 9.17
C GLU A 89 -4.35 -9.79 9.05
N LEU A 90 -4.59 -8.63 9.66
CA LEU A 90 -5.88 -7.96 9.60
C LEU A 90 -6.19 -7.46 8.18
N ALA A 91 -5.18 -6.93 7.47
CA ALA A 91 -5.33 -6.54 6.06
C ALA A 91 -5.75 -7.73 5.18
N LEU A 92 -5.19 -8.92 5.41
CA LEU A 92 -5.58 -10.13 4.68
C LEU A 92 -6.92 -10.70 5.14
N GLY A 93 -7.25 -10.55 6.42
CA GLY A 93 -8.59 -10.84 6.94
C GLY A 93 -9.66 -10.03 6.21
N PHE A 94 -9.46 -8.72 6.04
CA PHE A 94 -10.38 -7.87 5.29
C PHE A 94 -10.43 -8.19 3.81
N LEU A 95 -9.30 -8.58 3.19
CA LEU A 95 -9.30 -9.03 1.80
C LEU A 95 -10.13 -10.31 1.62
N ALA A 96 -10.02 -11.25 2.57
CA ALA A 96 -10.81 -12.48 2.57
C ALA A 96 -12.30 -12.20 2.85
N GLU A 97 -12.61 -11.31 3.80
CA GLU A 97 -13.98 -10.87 4.10
C GLU A 97 -14.61 -10.21 2.87
N MET A 98 -13.90 -9.33 2.19
CA MET A 98 -14.32 -8.71 0.94
C MET A 98 -14.68 -9.76 -0.14
N ARG A 99 -13.84 -10.78 -0.34
CA ARG A 99 -14.12 -11.88 -1.28
C ARG A 99 -15.37 -12.69 -0.86
N ARG A 100 -15.59 -12.90 0.44
CA ARG A 100 -16.78 -13.60 0.97
C ARG A 100 -18.08 -12.82 0.75
N HIS A 101 -17.98 -11.49 0.69
CA HIS A 101 -19.09 -10.61 0.32
C HIS A 101 -19.27 -10.46 -1.20
N GLU A 102 -18.61 -11.30 -2.01
CA GLU A 102 -18.67 -11.27 -3.48
C GLU A 102 -18.19 -9.94 -4.08
N LEU A 103 -17.42 -9.16 -3.31
CA LEU A 103 -16.83 -7.92 -3.79
C LEU A 103 -15.48 -8.23 -4.44
N ALA A 104 -15.34 -7.84 -5.71
CA ALA A 104 -14.11 -8.04 -6.47
C ALA A 104 -12.99 -7.11 -5.98
N PRO A 105 -11.85 -7.65 -5.49
CA PRO A 105 -10.66 -6.86 -5.19
C PRO A 105 -10.19 -6.11 -6.44
N ASN A 106 -9.68 -4.90 -6.26
CA ASN A 106 -9.11 -4.13 -7.36
C ASN A 106 -7.60 -3.94 -7.17
N VAL A 107 -6.96 -3.25 -8.12
CA VAL A 107 -5.52 -2.95 -8.09
C VAL A 107 -5.10 -2.26 -6.78
N VAL A 108 -5.93 -1.36 -6.24
CA VAL A 108 -5.65 -0.65 -4.98
C VAL A 108 -5.70 -1.61 -3.80
N THR A 109 -6.73 -2.47 -3.74
CA THR A 109 -6.89 -3.49 -2.70
C THR A 109 -5.68 -4.43 -2.63
N TYR A 110 -5.28 -4.99 -3.78
CA TYR A 110 -4.12 -5.87 -3.87
C TYR A 110 -2.81 -5.15 -3.51
N SER A 111 -2.60 -3.94 -4.04
CA SER A 111 -1.39 -3.17 -3.75
C SER A 111 -1.26 -2.85 -2.26
N ALA A 112 -2.36 -2.52 -1.57
CA ALA A 112 -2.37 -2.27 -0.14
C ALA A 112 -2.07 -3.53 0.68
N ALA A 113 -2.67 -4.67 0.32
CA ALA A 113 -2.42 -5.96 0.97
C ALA A 113 -0.96 -6.43 0.77
N MET A 114 -0.44 -6.27 -0.45
CA MET A 114 0.97 -6.56 -0.77
C MET A 114 1.91 -5.65 0.04
N CYS A 115 1.64 -4.35 0.13
CA CYS A 115 2.40 -3.41 0.97
C CYS A 115 2.44 -3.87 2.43
N ALA A 116 1.30 -4.29 2.97
CA ALA A 116 1.21 -4.78 4.35
C ALA A 116 2.11 -6.00 4.57
N CYS A 117 2.10 -6.95 3.63
CA CYS A 117 2.93 -8.15 3.68
C CYS A 117 4.43 -7.83 3.56
N GLN A 118 4.79 -6.99 2.58
CA GLN A 118 6.17 -6.59 2.32
C GLN A 118 6.76 -5.87 3.54
N ARG A 119 6.03 -4.96 4.20
CA ARG A 119 6.53 -4.27 5.40
C ARG A 119 6.74 -5.17 6.62
N ASN A 120 6.18 -6.37 6.60
CA ASN A 120 6.28 -7.36 7.68
C ASN A 120 7.12 -8.58 7.29
N TRP A 121 8.01 -8.43 6.30
CA TRP A 121 8.91 -9.48 5.81
C TRP A 121 8.19 -10.73 5.28
N GLN A 122 6.90 -10.61 4.95
CA GLN A 122 6.10 -11.68 4.35
C GLN A 122 6.21 -11.61 2.82
N TRP A 123 7.43 -11.61 2.30
CA TRP A 123 7.71 -11.39 0.88
C TRP A 123 7.08 -12.46 -0.01
N GLN A 124 7.04 -13.73 0.44
CA GLN A 124 6.40 -14.83 -0.29
C GLN A 124 4.92 -14.53 -0.53
N ARG A 125 4.22 -13.99 0.47
CA ARG A 125 2.79 -13.65 0.39
C ARG A 125 2.57 -12.46 -0.53
N ALA A 126 3.45 -11.45 -0.48
CA ALA A 126 3.37 -10.31 -1.39
C ALA A 126 3.54 -10.74 -2.86
N LEU A 127 4.48 -11.65 -3.15
CA LEU A 127 4.68 -12.19 -4.50
C LEU A 127 3.52 -13.09 -4.94
N HIS A 128 2.98 -13.90 -4.03
CA HIS A 128 1.78 -14.69 -4.31
C HIS A 128 0.58 -13.81 -4.66
N MET A 129 0.36 -12.70 -3.95
CA MET A 129 -0.68 -11.73 -4.28
C MET A 129 -0.48 -11.05 -5.63
N LEU A 130 0.76 -10.78 -6.04
CA LEU A 130 1.03 -10.28 -7.39
C LEU A 130 0.60 -11.31 -8.46
N ALA A 131 0.84 -12.60 -8.20
CA ALA A 131 0.41 -13.67 -9.10
C ALA A 131 -1.12 -13.81 -9.12
N GLU A 132 -1.79 -13.78 -7.95
CA GLU A 132 -3.26 -13.78 -7.85
C GLU A 132 -3.86 -12.58 -8.60
N MET A 133 -3.29 -11.38 -8.42
CA MET A 133 -3.74 -10.18 -9.11
C MET A 133 -3.71 -10.36 -10.64
N ARG A 134 -2.67 -11.03 -11.17
CA ARG A 134 -2.57 -11.35 -12.60
C ARG A 134 -3.58 -12.41 -13.04
N SER A 135 -3.82 -13.43 -12.22
CA SER A 135 -4.82 -14.46 -12.54
C SER A 135 -6.24 -13.92 -12.54
N ASP A 136 -6.51 -12.91 -11.72
CA ASP A 136 -7.80 -12.20 -11.67
C ASP A 136 -7.98 -11.23 -12.87
N GLY A 137 -7.03 -11.21 -13.81
CA GLY A 137 -7.08 -10.35 -14.99
C GLY A 137 -6.77 -8.88 -14.71
N LEU A 138 -6.29 -8.54 -13.50
CA LEU A 138 -5.91 -7.18 -13.16
C LEU A 138 -4.48 -6.90 -13.65
N THR A 139 -4.26 -5.69 -14.14
CA THR A 139 -2.93 -5.24 -14.57
C THR A 139 -2.20 -4.60 -13.39
N PRO A 140 -1.06 -5.19 -12.95
CA PRO A 140 -0.24 -4.57 -11.91
C PRO A 140 0.22 -3.18 -12.34
N ASN A 141 0.11 -2.21 -11.43
CA ASN A 141 0.54 -0.84 -11.68
C ASN A 141 1.95 -0.60 -11.11
N ALA A 142 2.46 0.63 -11.25
CA ALA A 142 3.80 0.98 -10.77
C ALA A 142 3.99 0.74 -9.26
N VAL A 143 2.94 0.91 -8.45
CA VAL A 143 2.97 0.65 -7.01
C VAL A 143 3.08 -0.87 -6.77
N SER A 144 2.26 -1.68 -7.43
CA SER A 144 2.31 -3.15 -7.28
C SER A 144 3.69 -3.72 -7.64
N TYR A 145 4.30 -3.26 -8.73
CA TYR A 145 5.66 -3.68 -9.12
C TYR A 145 6.72 -3.22 -8.12
N THR A 146 6.64 -1.96 -7.65
CA THR A 146 7.61 -1.44 -6.66
C THR A 146 7.57 -2.28 -5.39
N VAL A 147 6.37 -2.60 -4.88
CA VAL A 147 6.19 -3.44 -3.69
C VAL A 147 6.73 -4.86 -3.92
N ALA A 148 6.48 -5.44 -5.09
CA ALA A 148 6.98 -6.77 -5.42
C ALA A 148 8.50 -6.82 -5.55
N ILE A 149 9.12 -5.77 -6.09
CA ILE A 149 10.59 -5.65 -6.18
C ILE A 149 11.19 -5.50 -4.79
N SER A 150 10.63 -4.65 -3.92
CA SER A 150 11.04 -4.58 -2.51
C SER A 150 10.86 -5.90 -1.77
N ALA A 151 9.78 -6.66 -2.05
CA ALA A 151 9.61 -7.99 -1.51
C ALA A 151 10.68 -8.98 -2.03
N CYS A 152 11.06 -8.90 -3.31
CA CYS A 152 12.17 -9.69 -3.85
C CYS A 152 13.50 -9.34 -3.18
N ALA A 153 13.74 -8.06 -2.88
CA ALA A 153 14.93 -7.63 -2.16
C ALA A 153 15.03 -8.28 -0.78
N GLN A 154 13.93 -8.32 -0.03
CA GLN A 154 13.84 -9.02 1.26
C GLN A 154 14.05 -10.52 1.16
N GLY A 155 13.64 -11.14 0.05
CA GLY A 155 13.84 -12.57 -0.23
C GLY A 155 15.18 -12.93 -0.87
N GLY A 156 16.04 -11.94 -1.17
CA GLY A 156 17.30 -12.16 -1.90
C GLY A 156 17.11 -12.59 -3.37
N LEU A 157 15.92 -12.43 -3.93
CA LEU A 157 15.53 -12.89 -5.27
C LEU A 157 15.92 -11.87 -6.35
N TRP A 158 17.23 -11.64 -6.51
CA TRP A 158 17.74 -10.61 -7.43
C TRP A 158 17.31 -10.83 -8.89
N ARG A 159 17.21 -12.08 -9.35
CA ARG A 159 16.78 -12.41 -10.71
C ARG A 159 15.34 -12.01 -10.97
N ASP A 160 14.46 -12.30 -10.01
CA ASP A 160 13.03 -11.98 -10.12
C ASP A 160 12.81 -10.47 -10.01
N ALA A 161 13.57 -9.78 -9.15
CA ALA A 161 13.56 -8.32 -9.06
C ALA A 161 13.91 -7.65 -10.40
N LEU A 162 14.99 -8.10 -11.07
CA LEU A 162 15.39 -7.60 -12.38
C LEU A 162 14.36 -7.92 -13.47
N GLY A 163 13.79 -9.14 -13.44
CA GLY A 163 12.72 -9.53 -14.35
C GLY A 163 11.49 -8.65 -14.22
N MET A 164 11.07 -8.36 -12.98
CA MET A 164 9.95 -7.46 -12.70
C MET A 164 10.24 -6.02 -13.09
N LEU A 165 11.47 -5.54 -12.91
CA LEU A 165 11.88 -4.20 -13.35
C LEU A 165 11.84 -4.08 -14.88
N ALA A 166 12.30 -5.10 -15.60
CA ALA A 166 12.22 -5.16 -17.06
C ALA A 166 10.75 -5.23 -17.53
N GLU A 167 9.91 -6.03 -16.88
CA GLU A 167 8.47 -6.12 -17.17
C GLU A 167 7.77 -4.78 -16.95
N MET A 168 8.09 -4.09 -15.85
CA MET A 168 7.57 -2.76 -15.51
C MET A 168 7.87 -1.75 -16.62
N ARG A 169 9.12 -1.75 -17.14
CA ARG A 169 9.54 -0.91 -18.28
C ARG A 169 8.76 -1.23 -19.56
N GLY A 170 8.60 -2.52 -19.88
CA GLY A 170 7.86 -2.96 -21.07
C GLY A 170 6.38 -2.54 -21.07
N ARG A 171 5.81 -2.32 -19.89
CA ARG A 171 4.40 -1.91 -19.70
C ARG A 171 4.20 -0.39 -19.57
N GLN A 172 5.24 0.42 -19.84
CA GLN A 172 5.22 1.89 -19.65
C GLN A 172 4.92 2.34 -18.20
N ALA A 173 5.05 1.45 -17.22
CA ALA A 173 5.02 1.84 -15.82
C ALA A 173 6.38 2.46 -15.47
N THR A 174 6.42 3.72 -15.03
CA THR A 174 7.67 4.43 -14.77
C THR A 174 8.33 3.93 -13.49
N PRO A 175 9.52 3.29 -13.57
CA PRO A 175 10.24 2.88 -12.37
C PRO A 175 10.55 4.10 -11.51
N THR A 176 10.35 3.98 -10.20
CA THR A 176 10.63 5.07 -9.26
C THR A 176 12.04 4.95 -8.69
N ALA A 177 12.53 5.99 -8.02
CA ALA A 177 13.81 5.94 -7.30
C ALA A 177 13.87 4.74 -6.33
N VAL A 178 12.76 4.47 -5.63
CA VAL A 178 12.64 3.33 -4.70
C VAL A 178 12.82 2.02 -5.45
N THR A 179 12.19 1.87 -6.62
CA THR A 179 12.27 0.66 -7.44
C THR A 179 13.73 0.35 -7.84
N TYR A 180 14.49 1.37 -8.24
CA TYR A 180 15.91 1.23 -8.58
C TYR A 180 16.78 0.92 -7.37
N VAL A 181 16.60 1.62 -6.26
CA VAL A 181 17.38 1.41 -5.03
C VAL A 181 17.20 -0.02 -4.52
N GLU A 182 15.97 -0.52 -4.46
CA GLU A 182 15.67 -1.90 -4.00
C GLU A 182 16.23 -2.96 -4.95
N ALA A 183 16.15 -2.72 -6.27
CA ALA A 183 16.74 -3.61 -7.27
C ALA A 183 18.29 -3.60 -7.22
N MET A 184 18.90 -2.46 -6.93
CA MET A 184 20.34 -2.35 -6.73
C MET A 184 20.79 -3.03 -5.44
N ASP A 185 20.04 -2.85 -4.35
CA ASP A 185 20.32 -3.42 -3.03
C ASP A 185 20.31 -4.95 -3.07
N VAL A 186 19.32 -5.54 -3.76
CA VAL A 186 19.30 -7.01 -3.93
C VAL A 186 20.45 -7.50 -4.82
N CYS A 187 20.87 -6.72 -5.81
CA CYS A 187 21.99 -7.07 -6.69
C CYS A 187 23.35 -6.92 -6.01
N SER A 188 23.51 -5.99 -5.06
CA SER A 188 24.76 -5.82 -4.31
C SER A 188 24.95 -6.91 -3.25
N HIS A 189 23.87 -7.33 -2.58
CA HIS A 189 23.94 -8.31 -1.49
C HIS A 189 23.89 -9.76 -1.96
N TYR A 190 23.08 -10.08 -2.97
CA TYR A 190 22.79 -11.48 -3.36
C TYR A 190 23.14 -11.78 -4.82
N GLY A 191 23.50 -10.77 -5.61
CA GLY A 191 23.73 -10.87 -7.05
C GLY A 191 25.11 -10.37 -7.50
N PRO A 192 25.31 -10.23 -8.81
CA PRO A 192 26.52 -9.64 -9.37
C PRO A 192 26.49 -8.11 -9.19
N TRP A 193 27.44 -7.57 -8.41
CA TRP A 193 27.53 -6.12 -8.12
C TRP A 193 27.61 -5.22 -9.37
N HIS A 194 28.15 -5.73 -10.49
CA HIS A 194 28.23 -4.96 -11.75
C HIS A 194 26.84 -4.64 -12.34
N LEU A 195 25.82 -5.46 -12.07
CA LEU A 195 24.45 -5.16 -12.48
C LEU A 195 23.87 -3.98 -11.68
N ALA A 196 24.23 -3.85 -10.40
CA ALA A 196 23.84 -2.69 -9.60
C ALA A 196 24.44 -1.38 -10.15
N LEU A 197 25.67 -1.43 -10.67
CA LEU A 197 26.28 -0.27 -11.34
C LEU A 197 25.58 0.08 -12.66
N GLY A 198 25.20 -0.91 -13.46
CA GLY A 198 24.43 -0.69 -14.68
C GLY A 198 23.05 -0.07 -14.39
N LEU A 199 22.38 -0.51 -13.33
CA LEU A 199 21.12 0.10 -12.88
C LEU A 199 21.30 1.54 -12.37
N LEU A 200 22.42 1.85 -11.70
CA LEU A 200 22.72 3.20 -11.25
C LEU A 200 22.93 4.17 -12.42
N THR A 201 23.67 3.74 -13.45
CA THR A 201 23.87 4.55 -14.66
C THR A 201 22.54 4.78 -15.38
N GLU A 202 21.71 3.75 -15.48
CA GLU A 202 20.38 3.85 -16.09
C GLU A 202 19.45 4.80 -15.30
N MET A 203 19.47 4.74 -13.98
CA MET A 203 18.73 5.66 -13.11
C MET A 203 19.16 7.13 -13.32
N GLN A 204 20.46 7.38 -13.50
CA GLN A 204 21.01 8.70 -13.77
C GLN A 204 20.61 9.24 -15.16
N GLU A 205 20.62 8.38 -16.18
CA GLU A 205 20.17 8.74 -17.53
C GLU A 205 18.69 9.13 -17.58
N HIS A 206 17.86 8.49 -16.75
CA HIS A 206 16.44 8.84 -16.60
C HIS A 206 16.17 10.07 -15.71
N GLY A 207 17.21 10.72 -15.18
CA GLY A 207 17.08 11.95 -14.38
C GLY A 207 16.48 11.76 -12.99
N ILE A 208 16.42 10.51 -12.49
CA ILE A 208 15.87 10.19 -11.18
C ILE A 208 16.96 10.44 -10.12
N ARG A 209 16.78 11.46 -9.28
CA ARG A 209 17.80 11.84 -8.28
C ARG A 209 17.88 10.84 -7.12
N HIS A 210 19.11 10.56 -6.71
CA HIS A 210 19.47 9.70 -5.57
C HIS A 210 18.78 10.18 -4.28
N CYS A 211 17.82 9.42 -3.76
CA CYS A 211 17.44 9.55 -2.35
C CYS A 211 18.47 8.75 -1.56
N ALA A 212 19.31 9.44 -0.79
CA ALA A 212 20.31 8.82 0.07
C ALA A 212 19.61 7.94 1.12
N VAL A 213 19.56 6.63 0.86
CA VAL A 213 19.36 5.63 1.91
C VAL A 213 20.72 5.45 2.56
N GLN A 214 20.79 5.73 3.87
CA GLN A 214 21.96 5.49 4.69
C GLN A 214 22.35 4.01 4.55
N LEU A 215 23.42 3.75 3.81
CA LEU A 215 24.20 2.52 3.99
C LEU A 215 24.69 2.60 5.44
N GLY A 216 24.08 1.79 6.30
CA GLY A 216 24.55 1.59 7.66
C GLY A 216 25.97 1.04 7.58
N ASP A 217 26.94 1.83 8.00
CA ASP A 217 28.30 1.39 8.27
C ASP A 217 28.24 0.17 9.20
N SER A 218 28.39 -0.99 8.60
CA SER A 218 28.63 -2.26 9.29
C SER A 218 30.01 -2.72 8.83
N ASP A 219 30.92 -2.81 9.81
CA ASP A 219 32.28 -3.35 9.76
C ASP A 219 33.45 -2.44 9.35
N MET A 220 34.18 -1.97 10.38
CA MET A 220 35.59 -2.36 10.53
C MET A 220 35.91 -2.67 12.00
N GLY A 221 35.51 -3.87 12.43
CA GLY A 221 36.22 -4.59 13.48
C GLY A 221 37.56 -5.07 12.91
N LEU A 222 38.62 -4.28 13.11
CA LEU A 222 39.99 -4.78 13.00
C LEU A 222 40.47 -5.16 14.40
N GLY A 223 40.53 -6.46 14.64
CA GLY A 223 41.34 -7.03 15.70
C GLY A 223 42.83 -6.73 15.46
N GLY A 224 43.53 -6.34 16.52
CA GLY A 224 44.97 -6.24 16.56
C GLY A 224 45.42 -6.53 17.98
N GLN A 225 45.79 -7.78 18.22
CA GLN A 225 46.44 -8.25 19.44
C GLN A 225 47.74 -7.46 19.71
N MET A 226 47.93 -7.04 20.96
CA MET A 226 49.22 -7.01 21.65
C MET A 226 48.99 -7.46 23.08
#